data_AF-A0A7X7CXP1-F1
#
_entry.id   AF-A0A7X7CXP1-F1
#
_cell.length_a   1.000
_cell.length_b   1.000
_cell.length_c   1.000
_cell.angle_alpha   90.00
_cell.angle_beta   90.00
_cell.angle_gamma   90.00
#
_symmetry.space_group_name_H-M   'P 1'
#
loop_
_entity.id
_entity.type
_entity.pdbx_description
1 polymer ?
#
loop_
_entity_poly.entity_id
_entity_poly.type
_entity_poly.pdbx_seq_one_letter_code
_entity_poly.pdbx_strand_id
1 'polypeptide(L)' 'MPRQRGNVSMSNHQLVNAILYVTENGCKWRALPKEFGNWHTVYVRMNRWSKSGVL' A
#
# COMPACT_ATOMS: atom_id res chain seq x y z
N MET A 1 -18.00 -18.93 -0.44
CA MET A 1 -17.99 -17.75 0.47
C MET A 1 -16.66 -17.01 0.29
N PRO A 2 -16.64 -15.68 0.13
CA PRO A 2 -15.38 -14.95 0.08
C PRO A 2 -14.66 -15.08 1.44
N ARG A 3 -13.55 -15.81 1.47
CA ARG A 3 -12.72 -15.96 2.66
C ARG A 3 -12.08 -14.61 2.98
N GLN A 4 -12.45 -14.03 4.12
CA GLN A 4 -11.79 -12.84 4.65
C GLN A 4 -10.33 -13.20 4.91
N ARG A 5 -9.40 -12.73 4.07
CA ARG A 5 -7.96 -12.84 4.35
C ARG A 5 -7.70 -12.09 5.66
N GLY A 6 -7.01 -12.75 6.58
CA GLY A 6 -6.68 -12.21 7.90
C GLY A 6 -6.19 -10.77 7.81
N ASN A 7 -6.59 -9.96 8.80
CA ASN A 7 -6.36 -8.53 8.85
C ASN A 7 -4.84 -8.26 8.72
N VAL A 8 -4.38 -7.92 7.52
CA VAL A 8 -2.99 -7.55 7.27
C VAL A 8 -2.82 -6.17 7.90
N SER A 9 -2.48 -6.17 9.18
CA SER A 9 -2.18 -4.99 9.97
C SER A 9 -0.91 -4.34 9.43
N MET A 10 -1.04 -3.59 8.34
CA MET A 10 -0.04 -2.59 7.96
C MET A 10 -0.35 -1.31 8.71
N SER A 11 0.63 -0.79 9.43
CA SER A 11 0.52 0.51 10.08
C SER A 11 0.41 1.61 9.02
N ASN A 12 -0.33 2.68 9.30
CA ASN A 12 -0.47 3.81 8.36
C ASN A 12 0.91 4.40 7.97
N HIS A 13 1.86 4.44 8.92
CA HIS A 13 3.23 4.88 8.66
C HIS A 13 3.95 4.05 7.59
N GLN A 14 3.82 2.73 7.62
CA GLN A 14 4.41 1.86 6.59
C GLN A 14 3.78 2.10 5.23
N LEU A 15 2.47 2.35 5.18
CA LEU A 15 1.77 2.68 3.95
C LEU A 15 2.27 4.00 3.36
N VAL A 16 2.35 5.05 4.17
CA VAL A 16 2.82 6.38 3.72
C VAL A 16 4.28 6.29 3.27
N ASN A 17 5.15 5.61 4.01
CA ASN A 17 6.55 5.42 3.60
C ASN A 17 6.66 4.65 2.29
N ALA A 18 5.82 3.64 2.06
CA ALA A 18 5.79 2.90 0.80
C ALA A 18 5.33 3.77 -0.38
N ILE A 19 4.31 4.62 -0.17
CA ILE A 19 3.83 5.57 -1.18
C ILE A 19 4.89 6.62 -1.48
N LEU A 20 5.53 7.17 -0.45
CA LEU A 20 6.60 8.15 -0.56
C LEU A 20 7.78 7.56 -1.34
N TYR A 21 8.21 6.35 -0.99
CA TYR A 21 9.29 5.65 -1.68
C TYR A 21 8.99 5.48 -3.18
N VAL A 22 7.76 5.08 -3.54
CA VAL A 22 7.34 4.93 -4.95
C VAL A 22 7.33 6.27 -5.68
N THR A 23 6.89 7.33 -5.02
CA THR A 23 6.81 8.68 -5.60
C THR A 23 8.21 9.28 -5.79
N GLU A 24 9.08 9.14 -4.79
CA GLU A 24 10.44 9.70 -4.75
C GLU A 24 11.39 8.95 -5.69
N ASN A 25 11.33 7.61 -5.71
CA ASN A 25 12.18 6.80 -6.58
C ASN A 25 11.59 6.62 -7.98
N GLY A 26 10.35 7.08 -8.24
CA GLY A 26 9.66 6.89 -9.52
C GLY A 26 9.48 5.42 -9.93
N CYS A 27 9.57 4.50 -8.96
CA CYS A 27 9.62 3.07 -9.22
C CYS A 27 8.22 2.48 -9.43
N LYS A 28 8.10 1.47 -10.29
CA LYS A 28 6.83 0.73 -10.46
C LYS A 28 6.46 0.08 -9.11
N TRP A 29 5.17 0.04 -8.76
CA TRP A 29 4.68 -0.63 -7.54
C TRP A 29 5.22 -2.05 -7.35
N ARG A 30 5.46 -2.79 -8.45
CA ARG A 30 6.01 -4.16 -8.41
C ARG A 30 7.48 -4.24 -7.99
N ALA A 31 8.21 -3.14 -8.10
CA ALA A 31 9.59 -3.01 -7.65
C ALA A 31 9.69 -2.54 -6.19
N LEU A 32 8.55 -2.35 -5.51
CA LEU A 32 8.54 -1.98 -4.10
C LEU A 32 9.27 -3.06 -3.27
N PRO A 33 10.24 -2.68 -2.42
CA PRO A 33 10.91 -3.61 -1.53
C PRO A 33 9.92 -4.36 -0.64
N LYS A 34 10.17 -5.65 -0.42
CA LYS A 34 9.32 -6.50 0.45
C LYS A 34 9.29 -6.03 1.91
N GLU A 35 10.24 -5.20 2.31
CA GLU A 35 10.31 -4.56 3.64
C GLU A 35 9.10 -3.68 3.94
N PHE A 36 8.52 -3.07 2.90
CA PHE A 36 7.27 -2.29 3.00
C PHE A 36 6.01 -3.15 2.95
N GLY A 37 6.16 -4.47 2.82
CA GLY A 37 5.08 -5.42 2.68
C GLY A 37 4.65 -5.65 1.23
N ASN A 38 3.47 -6.25 1.06
CA ASN A 38 2.99 -6.62 -0.26
C ASN A 38 2.51 -5.37 -1.02
N TRP A 39 3.14 -5.08 -2.16
CA TRP A 39 2.80 -3.93 -3.03
C TRP A 39 1.31 -3.85 -3.37
N HIS A 40 0.65 -5.00 -3.55
CA HIS A 40 -0.78 -5.06 -3.87
C HIS A 40 -1.63 -4.54 -2.71
N THR A 41 -1.22 -4.79 -1.46
CA THR A 41 -1.91 -4.27 -0.27
C THR A 41 -1.75 -2.76 -0.16
N VAL A 42 -0.53 -2.24 -0.41
CA VAL A 42 -0.24 -0.80 -0.45
C VAL A 42 -1.11 -0.11 -1.49
N TYR A 43 -1.10 -0.63 -2.72
CA TYR A 43 -1.87 -0.08 -3.83
C TYR A 43 -3.38 -0.10 -3.58
N VAL A 44 -3.94 -1.23 -3.13
CA VAL A 44 -5.37 -1.33 -2.84
C VAL A 44 -5.79 -0.36 -1.73
N ARG A 45 -4.95 -0.16 -0.72
CA ARG A 45 -5.24 0.77 0.38
C ARG A 45 -5.12 2.23 -0.06
N MET A 46 -4.08 2.57 -0.83
CA MET A 46 -3.93 3.90 -1.44
C MET A 46 -5.13 4.23 -2.34
N ASN A 47 -5.55 3.29 -3.20
CA ASN A 47 -6.72 3.45 -4.06
C ASN A 47 -8.01 3.62 -3.24
N ARG A 48 -8.16 2.93 -2.10
CA ARG A 48 -9.29 3.16 -1.18
C ARG A 48 -9.26 4.54 -0.56
N TRP A 49 -8.09 5.03 -0.15
CA TRP A 49 -7.94 6.39 0.41
C TRP A 49 -8.24 7.47 -0.62
N SER A 50 -7.73 7.31 -1.85
CA SER A 50 -8.04 8.22 -2.97
C SER A 50 -9.53 8.25 -3.27
N LYS A 51 -10.20 7.09 -3.34
CA LYS A 51 -11.66 7.02 -3.51
C LYS A 51 -12.45 7.60 -2.34
N SER A 52 -11.88 7.57 -1.14
CA SER A 52 -12.48 8.14 0.06
C SER A 52 -12.22 9.66 0.20
N GLY A 53 -11.48 10.28 -0.73
CA GLY A 53 -11.14 11.70 -0.68
C GLY A 53 -10.16 12.08 0.45
N VAL A 54 -9.42 11.11 0.97
CA VAL A 54 -8.44 11.31 2.07
C VAL A 54 -7.05 11.67 1.52
N LEU A 55 -6.88 11.61 0.19
CA LEU A 55 -5.62 11.82 -0.51
C LEU A 55 -5.73 13.03 -1.43
#